data_AF-X0QTW5-F1
#
_entry.id   AF-X0QTW5-F1
#
_cell.length_a   1.000
_cell.length_b   1.000
_cell.length_c   1.000
_cell.angle_alpha   90.00
_cell.angle_beta   90.00
_cell.angle_gamma   90.00
#
_symmetry.space_group_name_H-M   'P 1'
#
loop_
_entity.id
_entity.type
_entity.pdbx_description
1 polymer ?
#
loop_
_entity_poly.entity_id
_entity_poly.type
_entity_poly.pdbx_seq_one_letter_code
_entity_poly.pdbx_strand_id
1 'polypeptide(L)'
;MSHFIIDEGFDYFLEKFGQPDWQQPVDQATLDYYRGKLPNRLLFYWQHFGFCRFKQGLFWMVNPADYEDELAIWLDEEITRKDNYYVIARSGFGKLYVWGKKTGHAYTITPTRGWVYQEEGDKEDIAEVRR
;
A
#
# COMPACT_ATOMS: atom_id res chain seq x y z
N MET A 1 -21.67 -4.33 -13.85
CA MET A 1 -20.35 -4.41 -13.20
C MET A 1 -20.53 -5.14 -11.88
N SER A 2 -19.66 -6.09 -11.57
CA SER A 2 -19.73 -6.91 -10.35
C SER A 2 -19.82 -6.01 -9.11
N HIS A 3 -20.83 -6.24 -8.27
CA HIS A 3 -21.11 -5.45 -7.07
C HIS A 3 -20.34 -6.09 -5.89
N PHE A 4 -19.05 -5.79 -5.79
CA PHE A 4 -18.27 -6.10 -4.60
C PHE A 4 -18.28 -4.90 -3.65
N ILE A 5 -18.33 -5.15 -2.34
CA ILE A 5 -18.50 -4.10 -1.33
C ILE A 5 -17.13 -3.50 -1.02
N ILE A 6 -16.87 -2.30 -1.52
CA ILE A 6 -15.77 -1.43 -1.07
C ILE A 6 -16.20 -0.65 0.17
N ASP A 7 -15.27 -0.33 1.07
CA ASP A 7 -15.59 0.50 2.23
C ASP A 7 -15.78 1.97 1.85
N GLU A 8 -16.39 2.74 2.75
CA GLU A 8 -16.69 4.16 2.55
C GLU A 8 -15.44 4.99 2.20
N GLY A 9 -14.28 4.67 2.78
CA GLY A 9 -13.02 5.37 2.51
C GLY A 9 -12.53 5.11 1.08
N PHE A 10 -12.58 3.86 0.62
CA PHE A 10 -12.19 3.55 -0.76
C PHE A 10 -13.22 4.02 -1.79
N ASP A 11 -14.51 3.98 -1.46
CA ASP A 11 -15.57 4.56 -2.30
C ASP A 11 -15.36 6.07 -2.47
N TYR A 12 -15.12 6.79 -1.37
CA TYR A 12 -14.78 8.20 -1.40
C TYR A 12 -13.51 8.47 -2.22
N PHE A 13 -12.48 7.61 -2.08
CA PHE A 13 -11.27 7.72 -2.89
C PHE A 13 -11.60 7.60 -4.38
N LEU A 14 -12.39 6.60 -4.81
CA LEU A 14 -12.81 6.44 -6.20
C LEU A 14 -13.70 7.58 -6.70
N GLU A 15 -14.53 8.19 -5.85
CA GLU A 15 -15.30 9.39 -6.20
C GLU A 15 -14.37 10.55 -6.57
N LYS A 16 -13.28 10.75 -5.82
CA LYS A 16 -12.32 11.84 -6.06
C LYS A 16 -11.30 11.50 -7.16
N PHE A 17 -10.74 10.30 -7.14
CA PHE A 17 -9.67 9.85 -8.01
C PHE A 17 -10.17 9.21 -9.31
N GLY A 18 -11.42 8.79 -9.37
CA GLY A 18 -11.96 8.01 -10.48
C GLY A 18 -11.48 6.56 -10.46
N GLN A 19 -11.95 5.79 -11.44
CA GLN A 19 -11.49 4.42 -11.66
C GLN A 19 -10.01 4.39 -12.09
N PRO A 20 -9.28 3.30 -11.83
CA PRO A 20 -7.89 3.22 -12.26
C PRO A 20 -7.78 3.31 -13.79
N ASP A 21 -6.86 4.13 -14.27
CA ASP A 21 -6.59 4.34 -15.70
C ASP A 21 -5.48 3.45 -16.26
N TRP A 22 -4.82 2.67 -15.39
CA TRP A 22 -3.99 1.52 -15.74
C TRP A 22 -4.03 0.48 -14.61
N GLN A 23 -4.01 -0.81 -14.95
CA GLN A 23 -4.11 -1.92 -14.01
C GLN A 23 -3.22 -3.09 -14.48
N GLN A 24 -2.63 -3.79 -13.52
CA GLN A 24 -1.97 -5.07 -13.70
C GLN A 24 -2.61 -6.07 -12.72
N PRO A 25 -3.27 -7.13 -13.23
CA PRO A 25 -3.84 -8.17 -12.38
C PRO A 25 -2.79 -8.79 -11.46
N VAL A 26 -3.17 -9.04 -10.21
CA VAL A 26 -2.31 -9.70 -9.22
C VAL A 26 -2.67 -11.18 -9.20
N ASP A 27 -1.68 -12.05 -9.32
CA ASP A 27 -1.90 -13.49 -9.28
C ASP A 27 -2.17 -13.99 -7.85
N GLN A 28 -2.75 -15.18 -7.75
CA GLN A 28 -3.10 -15.76 -6.46
C GLN A 28 -1.85 -16.03 -5.60
N ALA A 29 -0.72 -16.37 -6.22
CA ALA A 29 0.53 -16.63 -5.51
C ALA A 29 1.04 -15.38 -4.77
N THR A 30 0.94 -14.21 -5.40
CA THR A 30 1.29 -12.91 -4.81
C THR A 30 0.33 -12.54 -3.69
N LEU A 31 -0.98 -12.71 -3.89
CA LEU A 31 -1.99 -12.48 -2.84
C LEU A 31 -1.75 -13.38 -1.62
N ASP A 32 -1.43 -14.65 -1.84
CA ASP A 32 -1.15 -15.62 -0.79
C ASP A 32 0.18 -15.32 -0.07
N TYR A 33 1.20 -14.85 -0.81
CA TYR A 33 2.47 -14.43 -0.23
C TYR A 33 2.31 -13.27 0.75
N TYR A 34 1.44 -12.30 0.45
CA TYR A 34 1.20 -11.13 1.32
C TYR A 34 0.10 -11.34 2.37
N ARG A 35 -0.62 -12.46 2.32
CA ARG A 35 -1.62 -12.81 3.33
C ARG A 35 -0.99 -12.89 4.73
N GLY A 36 -1.59 -12.20 5.70
CA GLY A 36 -1.04 -12.09 7.06
C GLY A 36 0.24 -11.27 7.17
N LYS A 37 0.69 -10.60 6.09
CA LYS A 37 1.74 -9.57 6.10
C LYS A 37 1.16 -8.17 5.92
N LEU A 38 0.12 -8.06 5.09
CA LEU A 38 -0.62 -6.83 4.80
C LEU A 38 -2.11 -7.00 5.18
N PRO A 39 -2.86 -5.90 5.34
CA PRO A 39 -4.27 -5.97 5.67
C PRO A 39 -5.07 -6.72 4.60
N ASN A 40 -5.97 -7.61 5.04
CA ASN A 40 -6.86 -8.36 4.12
C ASN A 40 -7.66 -7.44 3.19
N ARG A 41 -7.99 -6.23 3.67
CA ARG A 41 -8.67 -5.20 2.88
C ARG A 41 -7.83 -4.69 1.71
N LEU A 42 -6.53 -4.46 1.91
CA LEU A 42 -5.63 -4.09 0.81
C LEU A 42 -5.52 -5.22 -0.22
N LEU A 43 -5.41 -6.46 0.25
CA LEU A 43 -5.37 -7.63 -0.63
C LEU A 43 -6.67 -7.80 -1.43
N PHE A 44 -7.82 -7.48 -0.81
CA PHE A 44 -9.10 -7.43 -1.51
C PHE A 44 -9.11 -6.39 -2.63
N TYR A 45 -8.55 -5.18 -2.39
CA TYR A 45 -8.39 -4.19 -3.46
C TYR A 45 -7.49 -4.67 -4.58
N TRP A 46 -6.36 -5.31 -4.26
CA TRP A 46 -5.46 -5.88 -5.27
C TRP A 46 -6.11 -7.01 -6.07
N GLN A 47 -6.95 -7.84 -5.43
CA GLN A 47 -7.68 -8.89 -6.13
C GLN A 47 -8.66 -8.33 -7.17
N HIS A 48 -9.27 -7.17 -6.91
CA HIS A 48 -10.30 -6.58 -7.77
C HIS A 48 -9.78 -5.55 -8.77
N PHE A 49 -8.79 -4.74 -8.39
CA PHE A 49 -8.25 -3.65 -9.21
C PHE A 49 -6.83 -3.92 -9.72
N GLY A 50 -6.15 -4.92 -9.17
CA GLY A 50 -4.74 -5.16 -9.44
C GLY A 50 -3.81 -4.15 -8.74
N PHE A 51 -2.54 -4.23 -9.10
CA PHE A 51 -1.66 -3.05 -8.96
C PHE A 51 -2.10 -2.03 -9.99
N CYS A 52 -2.32 -0.78 -9.59
CA CYS A 52 -3.03 0.14 -10.46
C CYS A 52 -2.65 1.60 -10.27
N ARG A 53 -2.95 2.37 -11.30
CA ARG A 53 -2.67 3.80 -11.42
C ARG A 53 -3.98 4.58 -11.46
N PHE A 54 -4.01 5.69 -10.75
CA PHE A 54 -5.13 6.64 -10.74
C PHE A 54 -4.70 8.01 -11.22
N LYS A 55 -5.65 8.76 -11.81
CA LYS A 55 -5.48 10.14 -12.29
C LYS A 55 -4.19 10.34 -13.09
N GLN A 56 -3.95 9.49 -14.09
CA GLN A 56 -2.80 9.58 -15.01
C GLN A 56 -1.45 9.56 -14.28
N GLY A 57 -1.37 8.86 -13.15
CA GLY A 57 -0.12 8.68 -12.41
C GLY A 57 -0.01 9.50 -11.12
N LEU A 58 -1.05 10.23 -10.72
CA LEU A 58 -1.04 10.97 -9.46
C LEU A 58 -0.95 10.07 -8.23
N PHE A 59 -1.52 8.86 -8.30
CA PHE A 59 -1.46 7.88 -7.23
C PHE A 59 -1.40 6.46 -7.78
N TRP A 60 -0.72 5.58 -7.04
CA TRP A 60 -0.52 4.19 -7.42
C TRP A 60 -0.69 3.28 -6.21
N MET A 61 -1.41 2.17 -6.40
CA MET A 61 -1.23 0.95 -5.58
C MET A 61 -0.18 0.08 -6.27
N VAL A 62 0.86 -0.30 -5.55
CA VAL A 62 2.06 -0.90 -6.15
C VAL A 62 2.31 -2.31 -5.63
N ASN A 63 3.11 -3.07 -6.38
CA ASN A 63 3.71 -4.30 -5.89
C ASN A 63 4.84 -3.98 -4.90
N PRO A 64 4.77 -4.41 -3.63
CA PRO A 64 5.84 -4.11 -2.69
C PRO A 64 7.20 -4.69 -3.10
N ALA A 65 7.21 -5.82 -3.83
CA ALA A 65 8.45 -6.44 -4.30
C ALA A 65 9.27 -5.52 -5.22
N ASP A 66 8.61 -4.62 -5.95
CA ASP A 66 9.27 -3.66 -6.85
C ASP A 66 10.00 -2.53 -6.09
N TYR A 67 9.88 -2.48 -4.76
CA TYR A 67 10.40 -1.42 -3.91
C TYR A 67 11.24 -1.94 -2.73
N GLU A 68 11.53 -3.25 -2.66
CA GLU A 68 12.28 -3.84 -1.55
C GLU A 68 13.70 -3.25 -1.45
N ASP A 69 14.37 -3.09 -2.60
CA ASP A 69 15.72 -2.51 -2.68
C ASP A 69 15.70 -1.02 -2.31
N GLU A 70 14.75 -0.25 -2.83
CA GLU A 70 14.58 1.17 -2.49
C GLU A 70 14.34 1.34 -1.00
N LEU A 71 13.46 0.52 -0.41
CA LEU A 71 13.13 0.60 1.01
C LEU A 71 14.36 0.32 1.88
N ALA A 72 15.24 -0.61 1.47
CA ALA A 72 16.49 -0.91 2.15
C ALA A 72 17.51 0.24 2.09
N ILE A 73 17.43 1.13 1.10
CA ILE A 73 18.27 2.34 1.03
C ILE A 73 17.80 3.39 2.04
N TRP A 74 16.49 3.50 2.27
CA TRP A 74 15.90 4.56 3.10
C TRP A 74 15.75 4.19 4.58
N LEU A 75 15.62 2.91 4.91
CA LEU A 75 15.42 2.44 6.27
C LEU A 75 16.62 1.64 6.76
N ASP A 76 17.25 2.13 7.83
CA ASP A 76 18.37 1.44 8.48
C ASP A 76 17.98 0.05 9.01
N GLU A 77 18.97 -0.83 9.13
CA GLU A 77 18.76 -2.19 9.67
C GLU A 77 18.16 -2.20 11.07
N GLU A 78 18.47 -1.23 11.92
CA GLU A 78 17.90 -1.15 13.27
C GLU A 78 16.39 -0.89 13.24
N ILE A 79 15.89 -0.25 12.19
CA ILE A 79 14.46 -0.04 11.96
C ILE A 79 13.85 -1.33 11.42
N THR A 80 14.42 -1.90 10.35
CA THR A 80 13.88 -3.09 9.68
C THR A 80 13.93 -4.36 10.54
N ARG A 81 14.72 -4.39 11.63
CA ARG A 81 14.66 -5.46 12.64
C ARG A 81 13.43 -5.40 13.55
N LYS A 82 12.77 -4.25 13.68
CA LYS A 82 11.61 -4.07 14.58
C LYS A 82 10.32 -4.61 13.96
N ASP A 83 10.18 -4.45 12.64
CA ASP A 83 9.01 -4.88 11.89
C ASP A 83 9.35 -5.18 10.42
N ASN A 84 8.44 -5.86 9.73
CA ASN A 84 8.52 -6.04 8.28
C ASN A 84 7.79 -4.90 7.58
N TYR A 85 8.50 -4.19 6.70
CA TYR A 85 7.98 -3.01 6.00
C TYR A 85 7.78 -3.27 4.51
N TYR A 86 6.74 -2.66 3.94
CA TYR A 86 6.32 -2.84 2.55
C TYR A 86 5.88 -1.50 1.98
N VAL A 87 6.37 -1.10 0.81
CA VAL A 87 5.76 0.03 0.09
C VAL A 87 4.47 -0.46 -0.55
N ILE A 88 3.33 0.08 -0.11
CA ILE A 88 2.00 -0.34 -0.60
C ILE A 88 1.39 0.63 -1.62
N ALA A 89 1.88 1.87 -1.61
CA ALA A 89 1.45 2.91 -2.53
C ALA A 89 2.54 3.94 -2.78
N ARG A 90 2.39 4.68 -3.88
CA ARG A 90 3.19 5.89 -4.13
C ARG A 90 2.38 7.02 -4.74
N SER A 91 2.84 8.24 -4.52
CA SER A 91 2.34 9.41 -5.25
C SER A 91 2.99 9.54 -6.64
N GLY A 92 2.44 10.45 -7.45
CA GLY A 92 3.00 10.82 -8.75
C GLY A 92 4.38 11.47 -8.67
N PHE A 93 4.77 12.01 -7.52
CA PHE A 93 6.10 12.57 -7.27
C PHE A 93 7.04 11.60 -6.57
N GLY A 94 6.67 10.31 -6.47
CA GLY A 94 7.52 9.28 -5.87
C GLY A 94 7.55 9.29 -4.34
N LYS A 95 6.62 9.99 -3.66
CA LYS A 95 6.42 9.78 -2.22
C LYS A 95 5.97 8.34 -2.00
N LEU A 96 6.64 7.61 -1.14
CA LEU A 96 6.36 6.21 -0.83
C LEU A 96 5.58 6.12 0.50
N TYR A 97 4.50 5.35 0.49
CA TYR A 97 3.70 5.05 1.67
C TYR A 97 4.06 3.65 2.14
N VAL A 98 4.67 3.56 3.32
CA VAL A 98 5.27 2.34 3.85
C VAL A 98 4.38 1.75 4.95
N TRP A 99 4.02 0.50 4.78
CA TRP A 99 3.26 -0.28 5.74
C TRP A 99 4.17 -1.21 6.54
N GLY A 100 4.13 -1.12 7.87
CA GLY A 100 4.72 -2.11 8.77
C GLY A 100 3.69 -3.16 9.16
N LYS A 101 4.05 -4.44 9.14
CA LYS A 101 3.16 -5.55 9.50
C LYS A 101 2.54 -5.39 10.91
N LYS A 102 3.30 -4.88 11.87
CA LYS A 102 2.89 -4.65 13.27
C LYS A 102 2.54 -3.19 13.55
N THR A 103 2.95 -2.26 12.70
CA THR A 103 2.82 -0.82 12.94
C THR A 103 1.89 -0.08 11.98
N GLY A 104 1.29 -0.74 10.98
CA GLY A 104 0.34 -0.09 10.07
C GLY A 104 1.03 0.87 9.10
N HIS A 105 0.41 2.01 8.76
CA HIS A 105 1.11 3.08 8.04
C HIS A 105 2.24 3.63 8.91
N ALA A 106 3.46 3.15 8.67
CA ALA A 106 4.59 3.29 9.58
C ALA A 106 5.52 4.43 9.18
N TYR A 107 5.70 4.60 7.87
CA TYR A 107 6.55 5.64 7.33
C TYR A 107 5.98 6.26 6.07
N THR A 108 6.35 7.52 5.87
CA THR A 108 6.24 8.21 4.59
C THR A 108 7.63 8.65 4.16
N ILE A 109 8.09 8.15 3.00
CA ILE A 109 9.39 8.53 2.43
C ILE A 109 9.13 9.53 1.32
N THR A 110 9.84 10.65 1.33
CA THR A 110 9.79 11.68 0.27
C THR A 110 11.17 11.82 -0.37
N PRO A 111 11.49 10.98 -1.39
CA PRO A 111 12.81 10.96 -2.03
C PRO A 111 13.24 12.31 -2.59
N THR A 112 12.29 13.07 -3.15
CA THR A 112 12.53 14.41 -3.71
C THR A 112 13.01 15.45 -2.69
N ARG A 113 12.88 15.16 -1.39
CA ARG A 113 13.35 16.00 -0.29
C ARG A 113 14.41 15.33 0.58
N GLY A 114 14.72 14.05 0.35
CA GLY A 114 15.58 13.27 1.23
C GLY A 114 14.99 13.05 2.63
N TRP A 115 13.66 13.03 2.76
CA TRP A 115 12.99 12.95 4.07
C TRP A 115 12.35 11.59 4.30
N VAL A 116 12.47 11.11 5.55
CA VAL A 116 11.75 9.96 6.09
C VAL A 116 10.95 10.43 7.29
N TYR A 117 9.64 10.25 7.24
CA TYR A 117 8.73 10.54 8.35
C TYR A 117 8.29 9.25 8.98
N GLN A 118 8.46 9.12 10.30
CA GLN A 118 7.80 8.08 11.06
C GLN A 118 6.38 8.54 11.39
N GLU A 119 5.42 7.69 11.07
CA GLU A 119 4.02 7.90 11.36
C GLU A 119 3.66 7.12 12.64
N GLU A 120 2.60 7.53 13.34
CA GLU A 120 2.14 6.82 14.54
C GLU A 120 1.53 5.44 14.21
N GLY A 121 1.07 5.27 12.96
CA GLY A 121 0.27 4.15 12.52
C GLY A 121 -1.14 4.16 13.14
N ASP A 122 -2.02 3.33 12.60
CA ASP A 122 -3.34 3.10 13.17
C ASP A 122 -3.51 1.59 13.42
N LYS A 123 -3.92 1.22 14.64
CA LYS A 123 -4.11 -0.19 15.02
C LYS A 123 -5.37 -0.79 14.41
N GLU A 124 -6.38 0.03 14.13
CA GLU A 124 -7.63 -0.42 13.50
C GLU A 124 -7.37 -0.86 12.04
N ASP A 125 -6.42 -0.20 11.41
CA ASP A 125 -5.90 -0.43 10.07
C ASP A 125 -5.11 -1.74 9.93
N ILE A 126 -4.53 -2.22 11.04
CA ILE A 126 -3.76 -3.48 11.12
C ILE A 126 -4.67 -4.67 11.39
N ALA A 127 -5.79 -4.45 12.08
CA ALA A 127 -6.69 -5.51 12.50
C ALA A 127 -7.26 -6.25 11.27
N GLU A 128 -7.26 -7.58 11.32
CA GLU A 128 -8.18 -8.34 10.48
C GLU A 128 -9.58 -7.88 10.87
N VAL A 129 -10.22 -7.08 10.01
CA VAL A 129 -11.62 -6.72 10.19
C VAL A 129 -12.41 -8.01 10.11
N ARG A 130 -12.61 -8.65 11.28
CA ARG A 130 -13.61 -9.68 11.51
C ARG A 130 -14.96 -8.96 11.38
N ARG A 131 -15.53 -9.00 10.18
CA ARG A 131 -16.98 -8.89 10.01
C ARG A 131 -17.61 -10.24 10.29
#